data_AF-A0A1U7YNU9-F1
#
_entry.id   AF-A0A1U7YNU9-F1
#
_cell.length_a   1.000
_cell.length_b   1.000
_cell.length_c   1.000
_cell.angle_alpha   90.00
_cell.angle_beta   90.00
_cell.angle_gamma   90.00
#
_symmetry.space_group_name_H-M   'P 1'
#
loop_
_entity.id
_entity.type
_entity.pdbx_description
1 polymer ?
#
loop_
_entity_poly.entity_id
_entity_poly.type
_entity_poly.pdbx_seq_one_letter_code
_entity_poly.pdbx_strand_id
1 'polypeptide(L)'
;MTMRSVTLEVLANHSLLRKTSRADVWLEPLIGDIENKKMESHSCLTLMNDIVHYTLKANLIGTELMGRISLLERKARESEKTVHEAEEIARGAQLEAANWKEQFENAQGTIEELQENKNLLEQQNRGLTSELATAKASSSQFKRDKELLECSLSEQLSKASEEVRELKALLNFNIEVSWAFLKSCRDALTEAAQEDFDLQSELAKVVDTIEKSQQSTDTPSYVLEVPGTEELLNEEVATAAIGVAIPAPEGETSDVPNPSVTS
;
A
#
# COMPACT_ATOMS: atom_id res chain seq x y z
N MET A 1 96.41 17.22 -37.74
CA MET A 1 95.46 18.34 -37.56
C MET A 1 95.22 18.48 -36.06
N THR A 2 95.81 19.48 -35.43
CA THR A 2 95.69 19.73 -33.99
C THR A 2 94.41 20.54 -33.77
N MET A 3 93.39 19.99 -33.11
CA MET A 3 92.19 20.75 -32.77
C MET A 3 92.54 21.80 -31.70
N ARG A 4 92.36 23.09 -32.01
CA ARG A 4 92.40 24.15 -31.01
C ARG A 4 91.09 24.14 -30.23
N SER A 5 91.15 23.90 -28.93
CA SER A 5 90.03 24.11 -28.01
C SER A 5 90.08 25.53 -27.43
N VAL A 6 88.91 26.13 -27.25
CA VAL A 6 88.73 27.40 -26.54
C VAL A 6 87.81 27.12 -25.35
N THR A 7 88.28 27.45 -24.15
CA THR A 7 87.51 27.26 -22.92
C THR A 7 86.72 28.53 -22.63
N LEU A 8 85.40 28.43 -22.58
CA LEU A 8 84.52 29.53 -22.19
C LEU A 8 84.04 29.28 -20.76
N GLU A 9 84.40 30.17 -19.83
CA GLU A 9 83.92 30.11 -18.45
C GLU A 9 82.52 30.73 -18.35
N VAL A 10 81.53 29.90 -18.00
CA VAL A 10 80.15 30.32 -17.78
C VAL A 10 79.88 30.38 -16.28
N LEU A 11 79.52 31.56 -15.77
CA LEU A 11 79.15 31.76 -14.38
C LEU A 11 77.98 30.82 -14.00
N ALA A 12 78.09 30.13 -12.86
CA ALA A 12 77.32 28.93 -12.48
C ALA A 12 75.77 29.01 -12.54
N ASN A 13 75.18 30.18 -12.78
CA ASN A 13 73.73 30.42 -12.76
C ASN A 13 73.13 30.86 -14.12
N HIS A 14 73.87 30.69 -15.22
CA HIS A 14 73.41 31.10 -16.55
C HIS A 14 73.42 29.93 -17.54
N SER A 15 72.24 29.39 -17.85
CA SER A 15 72.08 28.40 -18.91
C SER A 15 72.15 29.10 -20.27
N LEU A 16 73.13 28.70 -21.10
CA LEU A 16 73.40 29.30 -22.43
C LEU A 16 72.19 29.22 -23.38
N LEU A 17 71.27 28.28 -23.16
CA LEU A 17 70.12 28.03 -24.02
C LEU A 17 68.86 28.81 -23.63
N ARG A 18 68.84 29.49 -22.46
CA ARG A 18 67.61 30.09 -21.91
C ARG A 18 67.37 31.55 -22.30
N LYS A 19 68.36 32.22 -22.93
CA LYS A 19 68.23 33.58 -23.46
C LYS A 19 68.77 33.61 -24.89
N THR A 20 67.88 33.41 -25.85
CA THR A 20 68.12 33.49 -27.31
C THR A 20 68.69 34.83 -27.78
N SER A 21 68.70 35.86 -26.94
CA SER A 21 69.10 37.24 -27.28
C SER A 21 70.52 37.63 -26.84
N ARG A 22 71.38 36.68 -26.46
CA ARG A 22 72.71 37.01 -25.91
C ARG A 22 73.86 36.24 -26.57
N ALA A 23 73.57 35.36 -27.53
CA ALA A 23 74.58 34.54 -28.21
C ALA A 23 75.57 35.39 -29.01
N ASP A 24 75.11 36.53 -29.54
CA ASP A 24 75.89 37.58 -30.19
C ASP A 24 77.04 38.06 -29.30
N VAL A 25 76.77 38.42 -28.04
CA VAL A 25 77.77 38.97 -27.10
C VAL A 25 78.93 38.00 -26.80
N TRP A 26 78.68 36.69 -26.81
CA TRP A 26 79.73 35.69 -26.53
C TRP A 26 80.52 35.31 -27.76
N LEU A 27 79.89 35.37 -28.94
CA LEU A 27 80.50 34.96 -30.18
C LEU A 27 81.23 36.09 -30.87
N GLU A 28 80.85 37.36 -30.64
CA GLU A 28 81.41 38.53 -31.31
C GLU A 28 82.96 38.64 -31.21
N PRO A 29 83.63 38.45 -30.06
CA PRO A 29 85.10 38.47 -30.01
C PRO A 29 85.76 37.31 -30.77
N LEU A 30 85.13 36.14 -30.79
CA LEU A 30 85.65 34.94 -31.48
C LEU A 30 85.42 35.04 -32.99
N ILE A 31 84.26 35.53 -33.41
CA ILE A 31 83.88 35.77 -34.79
C ILE A 31 84.80 36.83 -35.38
N GLY A 32 85.00 37.97 -34.70
CA GLY A 32 85.85 39.05 -35.18
C GLY A 32 87.31 38.61 -35.40
N ASP A 33 87.90 37.85 -34.48
CA ASP A 33 89.27 37.32 -34.63
C ASP A 33 89.41 36.30 -35.75
N ILE A 34 88.38 35.48 -35.97
CA ILE A 34 88.34 34.49 -37.06
C ILE A 34 88.17 35.21 -38.40
N GLU A 35 87.27 36.18 -38.47
CA GLU A 35 87.01 37.00 -39.66
C GLU A 35 88.24 37.80 -40.05
N ASN A 36 88.91 38.50 -39.12
CA ASN A 36 90.12 39.26 -39.40
C ASN A 36 91.26 38.38 -39.96
N LYS A 37 91.53 37.24 -39.33
CA LYS A 37 92.53 36.28 -39.84
C LYS A 37 92.17 35.75 -41.23
N LYS A 38 90.89 35.54 -41.49
CA LYS A 38 90.38 35.05 -42.78
C LYS A 38 90.52 36.11 -43.87
N MET A 39 90.28 37.38 -43.55
CA MET A 39 90.42 38.52 -44.46
C MET A 39 91.88 38.79 -44.84
N GLU A 40 92.82 38.56 -43.92
CA GLU A 40 94.27 38.72 -44.18
C GLU A 40 94.87 37.56 -44.99
N SER A 41 94.33 36.34 -44.87
CA SER A 41 94.92 35.13 -45.46
C SER A 41 94.33 34.71 -46.82
N HIS A 42 93.17 35.21 -47.21
CA HIS A 42 92.45 34.78 -48.42
C HIS A 42 92.47 35.81 -49.54
N SER A 43 92.54 35.34 -50.79
CA SER A 43 92.28 36.18 -51.95
C SER A 43 90.80 36.58 -52.01
N CYS A 44 90.52 37.74 -52.61
CA CYS A 44 89.17 38.26 -52.84
C CYS A 44 88.23 37.21 -53.49
N LEU A 45 88.75 36.40 -54.43
CA LEU A 45 87.99 35.33 -55.07
C LEU A 45 87.55 34.24 -54.09
N THR A 46 88.38 33.89 -53.11
CA THR A 46 88.05 32.87 -52.11
C THR A 46 87.01 33.37 -51.11
N LEU A 47 87.13 34.63 -50.67
CA LEU A 47 86.13 35.26 -49.81
C LEU A 47 84.76 35.35 -50.51
N MET A 48 84.74 35.72 -51.79
CA MET A 48 83.51 35.78 -52.57
C MET A 48 82.87 34.39 -52.73
N ASN A 49 83.67 33.35 -52.98
CA ASN A 49 83.17 31.98 -53.07
C ASN A 49 82.54 31.52 -51.75
N ASP A 50 83.22 31.78 -50.62
CA ASP A 50 82.70 31.45 -49.30
C ASP A 50 81.37 32.16 -49.02
N ILE A 51 81.28 33.46 -49.30
CA ILE A 51 80.04 34.24 -49.12
C ILE A 51 78.90 33.60 -49.93
N VAL A 52 79.15 33.30 -51.21
CA VAL A 52 78.14 32.67 -52.08
C VAL A 52 77.74 31.29 -51.54
N HIS A 53 78.71 30.46 -51.13
CA HIS A 53 78.46 29.14 -50.58
C HIS A 53 77.62 29.18 -49.29
N TYR A 54 77.99 30.04 -48.33
CA TYR A 54 77.22 30.19 -47.08
C TYR A 54 75.82 30.77 -47.35
N THR A 55 75.69 31.71 -48.28
CA THR A 55 74.39 32.29 -48.68
C THR A 55 73.48 31.22 -49.28
N LEU A 56 73.99 30.40 -50.20
CA LEU A 56 73.23 29.30 -50.80
C LEU A 56 72.82 28.26 -49.74
N LYS A 57 73.72 27.92 -48.82
CA LYS A 57 73.42 26.99 -47.72
C LYS A 57 72.33 27.54 -46.79
N ALA A 58 72.38 28.83 -46.44
CA ALA A 58 71.36 29.48 -45.63
C ALA A 58 69.99 29.48 -46.32
N ASN A 59 69.94 29.78 -47.63
CA ASN A 59 68.70 29.77 -48.41
C ASN A 59 68.08 28.36 -48.53
N LEU A 60 68.92 27.34 -48.72
CA LEU A 60 68.48 25.95 -48.73
C LEU A 60 67.87 25.56 -47.39
N ILE A 61 68.53 25.91 -46.28
CA ILE A 61 68.03 25.68 -44.91
C ILE A 61 66.70 26.44 -44.70
N GLY A 62 66.62 27.70 -45.11
CA GLY A 62 65.41 28.51 -44.98
C GLY A 62 64.21 27.92 -45.69
N THR A 63 64.41 27.40 -46.92
CA THR A 63 63.35 26.74 -47.71
C THR A 63 62.88 25.44 -47.04
N GLU A 64 63.82 24.61 -46.60
CA GLU A 64 63.53 23.37 -45.86
C GLU A 64 62.76 23.65 -44.57
N LEU A 65 63.17 24.67 -43.79
CA LEU A 65 62.49 25.08 -42.57
C LEU A 65 61.07 25.59 -42.85
N MET A 66 60.89 26.41 -43.89
CA MET A 66 59.57 26.89 -44.29
C MET A 66 58.63 25.73 -44.65
N GLY A 67 59.11 24.74 -45.39
CA GLY A 67 58.32 23.55 -45.72
C GLY A 67 57.92 22.73 -44.48
N ARG A 68 58.84 22.56 -43.52
CA ARG A 68 58.55 21.89 -42.24
C ARG A 68 57.55 22.67 -41.40
N ILE A 69 57.65 23.99 -41.34
CA ILE A 69 56.71 24.85 -40.61
C ILE A 69 55.30 24.70 -41.21
N SER A 70 55.14 24.81 -42.53
CA SER A 70 53.83 24.64 -43.18
C SER A 70 53.23 23.24 -42.97
N LEU A 71 54.06 22.19 -42.94
CA LEU A 71 53.62 20.83 -42.62
C LEU A 71 53.14 20.72 -41.17
N LEU A 72 53.86 21.31 -40.22
CA LEU A 72 53.49 21.29 -38.81
C LEU A 72 52.20 22.09 -38.55
N GLU A 73 52.04 23.26 -39.16
CA GLU A 73 50.81 24.07 -39.04
C GLU A 73 49.59 23.32 -39.55
N ARG A 74 49.71 22.61 -40.69
CA ARG A 74 48.62 21.78 -41.21
C ARG A 74 48.30 20.62 -40.27
N LYS A 75 49.31 19.90 -39.79
CA LYS A 75 49.11 18.82 -38.80
C LYS A 75 48.49 19.32 -37.51
N ALA A 76 48.86 20.51 -37.04
CA ALA A 76 48.29 21.14 -35.85
C ALA A 76 46.78 21.38 -36.04
N ARG A 77 46.37 22.01 -37.15
CA ARG A 77 44.95 22.23 -37.49
C ARG A 77 44.16 20.92 -37.62
N GLU A 78 44.75 19.92 -38.29
CA GLU A 78 44.12 18.60 -38.42
C GLU A 78 43.95 17.94 -37.05
N SER A 79 44.96 18.00 -36.19
CA SER A 79 44.89 17.43 -34.84
C SER A 79 43.84 18.13 -33.97
N GLU A 80 43.74 19.46 -34.03
CA GLU A 80 42.74 20.25 -33.30
C GLU A 80 41.32 19.84 -33.71
N LYS A 81 41.08 19.66 -35.02
CA LYS A 81 39.80 19.17 -35.52
C LYS A 81 39.46 17.77 -34.96
N THR A 82 40.41 16.85 -34.96
CA THR A 82 40.18 15.49 -34.44
C THR A 82 39.94 15.46 -32.94
N VAL A 83 40.61 16.32 -32.17
CA VAL A 83 40.38 16.46 -30.73
C VAL A 83 38.98 16.99 -30.46
N HIS A 84 38.57 18.03 -31.19
CA HIS A 84 37.23 18.58 -31.03
C HIS A 84 36.12 17.56 -31.36
N GLU A 85 36.28 16.77 -32.42
CA GLU A 85 35.35 15.69 -32.77
C GLU A 85 35.29 14.61 -31.67
N ALA A 86 36.45 14.22 -31.11
CA ALA A 86 36.50 13.27 -30.01
C ALA A 86 35.83 13.82 -28.74
N GLU A 87 35.94 15.12 -28.47
CA GLU A 87 35.26 15.78 -27.34
C GLU A 87 33.74 15.81 -27.50
N GLU A 88 33.22 16.07 -28.70
CA GLU A 88 31.78 16.02 -28.99
C GLU A 88 31.23 14.59 -28.80
N ILE A 89 31.96 13.57 -29.29
CA ILE A 89 31.59 12.16 -29.08
C ILE A 89 31.60 11.81 -27.59
N ALA A 90 32.63 12.22 -26.85
CA ALA A 90 32.72 11.99 -25.42
C ALA A 90 31.57 12.65 -24.65
N ARG A 91 31.20 13.89 -25.01
CA ARG A 91 30.04 14.58 -24.43
C ARG A 91 28.73 13.87 -24.75
N GLY A 92 28.54 13.43 -25.99
CA GLY A 92 27.37 12.64 -26.39
C GLY A 92 27.23 11.36 -25.56
N ALA A 93 28.33 10.60 -25.41
CA ALA A 93 28.34 9.37 -24.61
C ALA A 93 28.06 9.64 -23.12
N GLN A 94 28.58 10.74 -22.56
CA GLN A 94 28.28 11.12 -21.17
C GLN A 94 26.81 11.49 -20.96
N LEU A 95 26.21 12.23 -21.89
CA LEU A 95 24.78 12.56 -21.84
C LEU A 95 23.91 11.30 -21.95
N GLU A 96 24.24 10.38 -22.84
CA GLU A 96 23.53 9.11 -22.97
C GLU A 96 23.65 8.27 -21.69
N ALA A 97 24.84 8.20 -21.09
CA ALA A 97 25.06 7.52 -19.81
C ALA A 97 24.24 8.15 -18.67
N ALA A 98 24.16 9.48 -18.61
CA ALA A 98 23.34 10.18 -17.62
C ALA A 98 21.84 9.89 -17.83
N ASN A 99 21.37 9.89 -19.08
CA ASN A 99 19.99 9.52 -19.42
C ASN A 99 19.68 8.07 -19.01
N TRP A 100 20.54 7.11 -19.33
CA TRP A 100 20.34 5.71 -18.91
C TRP A 100 20.33 5.55 -17.39
N LYS A 101 21.18 6.31 -16.69
CA LYS A 101 21.19 6.32 -15.22
C LYS A 101 19.85 6.82 -14.66
N GLU A 102 19.33 7.93 -15.17
CA GLU A 102 18.03 8.47 -14.76
C GLU A 102 16.89 7.49 -15.06
N GLN A 103 16.88 6.87 -16.25
CA GLN A 103 15.90 5.85 -16.61
C GLN A 103 15.95 4.64 -15.65
N PHE A 104 17.14 4.22 -15.25
CA PHE A 104 17.32 3.14 -14.30
C PHE A 104 16.80 3.53 -12.91
N GLU A 105 17.11 4.72 -12.42
CA GLU A 105 16.62 5.23 -11.12
C GLU A 105 15.08 5.34 -11.12
N ASN A 106 14.47 5.84 -12.20
CA ASN A 106 13.01 5.90 -12.34
C ASN A 106 12.37 4.51 -12.37
N ALA A 107 12.95 3.57 -13.12
CA ALA A 107 12.49 2.19 -13.17
C ALA A 107 12.61 1.50 -11.80
N GLN A 108 13.69 1.77 -11.07
CA GLN A 108 13.89 1.25 -9.72
C GLN A 108 12.79 1.77 -8.77
N GLY A 109 12.48 3.07 -8.79
CA GLY A 109 11.40 3.63 -7.98
C GLY A 109 10.04 2.99 -8.28
N THR A 110 9.75 2.74 -9.56
CA THR A 110 8.51 2.04 -9.97
C THR A 110 8.46 0.59 -9.44
N ILE A 111 9.60 -0.11 -9.40
CA ILE A 111 9.69 -1.47 -8.85
C ILE A 111 9.43 -1.46 -7.34
N GLU A 112 9.98 -0.49 -6.62
CA GLU A 112 9.76 -0.34 -5.17
C GLU A 112 8.28 -0.12 -4.85
N GLU A 113 7.60 0.77 -5.59
CA GLU A 113 6.16 1.00 -5.45
C GLU A 113 5.33 -0.27 -5.74
N LEU A 114 5.66 -1.01 -6.80
CA LEU A 114 4.99 -2.27 -7.13
C LEU A 114 5.19 -3.33 -6.04
N GLN A 115 6.36 -3.38 -5.40
CA GLN A 115 6.62 -4.28 -4.29
C GLN A 115 5.80 -3.93 -3.06
N GLU A 116 5.67 -2.65 -2.72
CA GLU A 116 4.81 -2.18 -1.63
C GLU A 116 3.35 -2.54 -1.87
N ASN A 117 2.84 -2.25 -3.08
CA ASN A 117 1.48 -2.60 -3.49
C ASN A 117 1.21 -4.10 -3.44
N LYS A 118 2.17 -4.93 -3.88
CA LYS A 118 2.09 -6.39 -3.77
C LYS A 118 1.95 -6.82 -2.31
N ASN A 119 2.78 -6.29 -1.42
CA ASN A 119 2.76 -6.64 0.00
C ASN A 119 1.42 -6.25 0.66
N LEU A 120 0.89 -5.08 0.32
CA LEU A 120 -0.43 -4.62 0.78
C LEU A 120 -1.53 -5.58 0.31
N LEU A 121 -1.54 -5.95 -0.97
CA LEU A 121 -2.53 -6.87 -1.52
C LEU A 121 -2.43 -8.27 -0.89
N GLU A 122 -1.22 -8.77 -0.64
CA GLU A 122 -1.02 -10.02 0.08
C GLU A 122 -1.54 -9.95 1.53
N GLN A 123 -1.36 -8.80 2.21
CA GLN A 123 -1.92 -8.60 3.55
C GLN A 123 -3.46 -8.60 3.53
N GLN A 124 -4.08 -7.90 2.57
CA GLN A 124 -5.53 -7.89 2.41
C GLN A 124 -6.08 -9.30 2.13
N ASN A 125 -5.42 -10.06 1.24
CA ASN A 125 -5.81 -11.45 0.95
C ASN A 125 -5.75 -12.35 2.20
N ARG A 126 -4.73 -12.18 3.06
CA ARG A 126 -4.66 -12.90 4.34
C ARG A 126 -5.80 -12.51 5.29
N GLY A 127 -6.14 -11.22 5.34
CA GLY A 127 -7.28 -10.70 6.12
C GLY A 127 -8.60 -11.32 5.68
N LEU A 128 -8.93 -11.19 4.39
CA LEU A 128 -10.16 -11.75 3.81
C LEU A 128 -10.24 -13.27 3.96
N THR A 129 -9.12 -13.98 3.84
CA THR A 129 -9.09 -15.44 4.06
C THR A 129 -9.46 -15.78 5.51
N SER A 130 -9.00 -14.99 6.49
CA SER A 130 -9.30 -15.19 7.91
C SER A 130 -10.75 -14.85 8.25
N GLU A 131 -11.28 -13.77 7.67
CA GLU A 131 -12.70 -13.41 7.78
C GLU A 131 -13.61 -14.48 7.17
N LEU A 132 -13.25 -15.01 6.00
CA LEU A 132 -14.00 -16.09 5.35
C LEU A 132 -14.02 -17.36 6.21
N ALA A 133 -12.89 -17.72 6.85
CA ALA A 133 -12.82 -18.86 7.75
C ALA A 133 -13.74 -18.65 8.98
N THR A 134 -13.72 -17.46 9.55
CA THR A 134 -14.57 -17.08 10.69
C THR A 134 -16.05 -17.10 10.32
N ALA A 135 -16.42 -16.52 9.18
CA ALA A 135 -17.80 -16.51 8.69
C ALA A 135 -18.32 -17.93 8.42
N LYS A 136 -17.48 -18.82 7.85
CA LYS A 136 -17.83 -20.23 7.68
C LYS A 136 -18.06 -20.93 9.01
N ALA A 137 -17.21 -20.70 10.01
CA ALA A 137 -17.39 -21.24 11.35
C ALA A 137 -18.71 -20.73 11.97
N SER A 138 -18.97 -19.43 11.92
CA SER A 138 -20.19 -18.81 12.42
C SER A 138 -21.45 -19.35 11.72
N SER A 139 -21.40 -19.51 10.39
CA SER A 139 -22.51 -20.09 9.62
C SER A 139 -22.79 -21.53 10.01
N SER A 140 -21.74 -22.34 10.25
CA SER A 140 -21.90 -23.72 10.71
C SER A 140 -22.47 -23.80 12.13
N GLN A 141 -22.10 -22.87 13.01
CA GLN A 141 -22.64 -22.76 14.37
C GLN A 141 -24.12 -22.40 14.31
N PHE A 142 -24.48 -21.36 13.56
CA PHE A 142 -25.87 -20.93 13.39
C PHE A 142 -26.76 -22.07 12.87
N LYS A 143 -26.26 -22.88 11.93
CA LYS A 143 -27.00 -24.05 11.44
C LYS A 143 -27.30 -25.05 12.56
N ARG A 144 -26.32 -25.35 13.41
CA ARG A 144 -26.51 -26.23 14.57
C ARG A 144 -27.50 -25.64 15.58
N ASP A 145 -27.39 -24.34 15.88
CA ASP A 145 -28.30 -23.67 16.81
C ASP A 145 -29.75 -23.68 16.29
N LYS A 146 -29.92 -23.50 14.97
CA LYS A 146 -31.21 -23.65 14.30
C LYS A 146 -31.79 -25.06 14.47
N GLU A 147 -30.98 -26.10 14.21
CA GLU A 147 -31.41 -27.50 14.35
C GLU A 147 -31.83 -27.81 15.80
N LEU A 148 -31.06 -27.33 16.79
CA LEU A 148 -31.40 -27.48 18.21
C LEU A 148 -32.71 -26.78 18.58
N LEU A 149 -32.93 -25.56 18.06
CA LEU A 149 -34.16 -24.81 18.29
C LEU A 149 -35.37 -25.50 17.66
N GLU A 150 -35.24 -26.01 16.43
CA GLU A 150 -36.30 -26.77 15.75
C GLU A 150 -36.65 -28.05 16.52
N CYS A 151 -35.66 -28.77 17.06
CA CYS A 151 -35.89 -29.92 17.94
C CYS A 151 -36.63 -29.54 19.22
N SER A 152 -36.19 -28.48 19.91
CA SER A 152 -36.81 -28.01 21.15
C SER A 152 -38.27 -27.58 20.92
N LEU A 153 -38.54 -26.85 19.82
CA LEU A 153 -39.90 -26.45 19.46
C LEU A 153 -40.78 -27.66 19.12
N SER A 154 -40.24 -28.66 18.42
CA SER A 154 -40.97 -29.89 18.11
C SER A 154 -41.34 -30.67 19.38
N GLU A 155 -40.44 -30.75 20.35
CA GLU A 155 -40.67 -31.38 21.65
C GLU A 155 -41.75 -30.63 22.46
N GLN A 156 -41.66 -29.29 22.52
CA GLN A 156 -42.68 -28.46 23.17
C GLN A 156 -44.06 -28.60 22.52
N LEU A 157 -44.13 -28.60 21.18
CA LEU A 157 -45.37 -28.81 20.44
C LEU A 157 -45.95 -30.21 20.69
N SER A 158 -45.10 -31.25 20.72
CA SER A 158 -45.53 -32.60 21.02
C SER A 158 -46.11 -32.69 22.43
N LYS A 159 -45.45 -32.08 23.41
CA LYS A 159 -45.92 -32.04 24.80
C LYS A 159 -47.24 -31.29 24.92
N ALA A 160 -47.33 -30.09 24.36
CA ALA A 160 -48.56 -29.29 24.37
C ALA A 160 -49.73 -30.00 23.66
N SER A 161 -49.46 -30.69 22.54
CA SER A 161 -50.46 -31.49 21.83
C SER A 161 -50.96 -32.65 22.69
N GLU A 162 -50.08 -33.28 23.46
CA GLU A 162 -50.43 -34.37 24.37
C GLU A 162 -51.31 -33.86 25.53
N GLU A 163 -50.94 -32.74 26.14
CA GLU A 163 -51.73 -32.07 27.18
C GLU A 163 -53.14 -31.70 26.67
N VAL A 164 -53.26 -31.17 25.45
CA VAL A 164 -54.56 -30.90 24.81
C VAL A 164 -55.39 -32.18 24.63
N ARG A 165 -54.75 -33.28 24.23
CA ARG A 165 -55.42 -34.57 24.06
C ARG A 165 -55.93 -35.12 25.40
N GLU A 166 -55.14 -35.00 26.46
CA GLU A 166 -55.52 -35.41 27.83
C GLU A 166 -56.67 -34.56 28.39
N LEU A 167 -56.59 -33.23 28.26
CA LEU A 167 -57.66 -32.32 28.67
C LEU A 167 -58.97 -32.61 27.94
N LYS A 168 -58.90 -32.91 26.63
CA LYS A 168 -60.07 -33.30 25.84
C LYS A 168 -60.68 -34.63 26.31
N ALA A 169 -59.84 -35.60 26.69
CA ALA A 169 -60.32 -36.88 27.22
C ALA A 169 -61.01 -36.69 28.58
N LEU A 170 -60.44 -35.87 29.47
CA LEU A 170 -61.03 -35.54 30.77
C LEU A 170 -62.38 -34.83 30.62
N LEU A 171 -62.48 -33.89 29.67
CA LEU A 171 -63.74 -33.21 29.37
C LEU A 171 -64.80 -34.21 28.88
N ASN A 172 -64.46 -35.10 27.95
CA ASN A 172 -65.38 -36.13 27.47
C ASN A 172 -65.85 -37.06 28.60
N PHE A 173 -64.94 -37.47 29.49
CA PHE A 173 -65.28 -38.27 30.67
C PHE A 173 -66.27 -37.54 31.58
N ASN A 174 -66.04 -36.25 31.85
CA ASN A 174 -66.95 -35.43 32.67
C ASN A 174 -68.34 -35.30 32.02
N ILE A 175 -68.40 -35.11 30.69
CA ILE A 175 -69.66 -35.10 29.93
C ILE A 175 -70.39 -36.44 30.08
N GLU A 176 -69.69 -37.57 29.93
CA GLU A 176 -70.27 -38.90 30.03
C GLU A 176 -70.83 -39.19 31.43
N VAL A 177 -70.06 -38.87 32.48
CA VAL A 177 -70.51 -38.98 33.88
C VAL A 177 -71.72 -38.10 34.15
N SER A 178 -71.68 -36.83 33.72
CA SER A 178 -72.79 -35.89 33.90
C SER A 178 -74.05 -36.34 33.17
N TRP A 179 -73.91 -36.87 31.95
CA TRP A 179 -75.02 -37.40 31.18
C TRP A 179 -75.63 -38.66 31.82
N ALA A 180 -74.79 -39.57 32.32
CA ALA A 180 -75.24 -40.75 33.05
C ALA A 180 -75.97 -40.38 34.35
N PHE A 181 -75.49 -39.38 35.09
CA PHE A 181 -76.16 -38.85 36.27
C PHE A 181 -77.55 -38.28 35.93
N LEU A 182 -77.63 -37.40 34.94
CA LEU A 182 -78.91 -36.84 34.48
C LEU A 182 -79.89 -37.93 34.02
N LYS A 183 -79.39 -38.94 33.32
CA LYS A 183 -80.18 -40.10 32.90
C LYS A 183 -80.74 -40.86 34.10
N SER A 184 -79.91 -41.11 35.10
CA SER A 184 -80.32 -41.76 36.35
C SER A 184 -81.36 -40.93 37.12
N CYS A 185 -81.19 -39.61 37.22
CA CYS A 185 -82.18 -38.73 37.85
C CYS A 185 -83.53 -38.77 37.11
N ARG A 186 -83.50 -38.74 35.78
CA ARG A 186 -84.71 -38.87 34.95
C ARG A 186 -85.41 -40.20 35.19
N ASP A 187 -84.67 -41.30 35.21
CA ASP A 187 -85.23 -42.64 35.39
C ASP A 187 -85.86 -42.77 36.79
N ALA A 188 -85.18 -42.29 37.84
CA ALA A 188 -85.71 -42.25 39.21
C ALA A 188 -86.97 -41.36 39.34
N LEU A 189 -87.01 -40.20 38.67
CA LEU A 189 -88.19 -39.34 38.66
C LEU A 189 -89.39 -40.00 37.95
N THR A 190 -89.12 -40.80 36.91
CA THR A 190 -90.15 -41.54 36.18
C THR A 190 -90.73 -42.67 37.02
N GLU A 191 -89.89 -43.37 37.79
CA GLU A 191 -90.30 -44.38 38.77
C GLU A 191 -91.12 -43.75 39.91
N ALA A 192 -90.63 -42.65 40.49
CA ALA A 192 -91.33 -41.90 41.51
C ALA A 192 -92.70 -41.37 41.05
N ALA A 193 -92.88 -41.02 39.76
CA ALA A 193 -94.18 -40.57 39.25
C ALA A 193 -95.22 -41.71 39.07
N GLN A 194 -94.82 -42.98 39.15
CA GLN A 194 -95.73 -44.13 39.15
C GLN A 194 -96.20 -44.53 40.56
N GLU A 195 -95.43 -44.16 41.59
CA GLU A 195 -95.84 -44.20 43.00
C GLU A 195 -96.41 -42.81 43.37
N ASP A 196 -97.32 -42.68 44.34
CA ASP A 196 -97.97 -41.41 44.69
C ASP A 196 -97.00 -40.47 45.46
N PHE A 197 -95.98 -39.98 44.75
CA PHE A 197 -94.76 -39.39 45.32
C PHE A 197 -94.83 -37.86 45.43
N ASP A 198 -94.61 -37.32 46.63
CA ASP A 198 -94.61 -35.88 46.92
C ASP A 198 -93.24 -35.23 46.60
N LEU A 199 -93.11 -34.75 45.37
CA LEU A 199 -91.90 -34.17 44.81
C LEU A 199 -91.32 -32.99 45.63
N GLN A 200 -92.16 -32.21 46.31
CA GLN A 200 -91.71 -31.01 47.04
C GLN A 200 -90.92 -31.35 48.31
N SER A 201 -91.34 -32.38 49.05
CA SER A 201 -90.68 -32.81 50.30
C SER A 201 -89.28 -33.40 50.04
N GLU A 202 -89.09 -34.14 48.94
CA GLU A 202 -87.79 -34.75 48.61
C GLU A 202 -86.81 -33.73 48.01
N LEU A 203 -87.29 -32.75 47.24
CA LEU A 203 -86.44 -31.67 46.72
C LEU A 203 -85.82 -30.84 47.87
N ALA A 204 -86.59 -30.60 48.95
CA ALA A 204 -86.09 -29.93 50.15
C ALA A 204 -84.95 -30.72 50.83
N LYS A 205 -85.04 -32.05 50.91
CA LYS A 205 -83.98 -32.90 51.49
C LYS A 205 -82.71 -32.93 50.65
N VAL A 206 -82.85 -32.98 49.32
CA VAL A 206 -81.68 -32.98 48.42
C VAL A 206 -80.94 -31.64 48.50
N VAL A 207 -81.66 -30.52 48.51
CA VAL A 207 -81.06 -29.17 48.68
C VAL A 207 -80.32 -29.06 50.01
N ASP A 208 -80.93 -29.50 51.11
CA ASP A 208 -80.32 -29.50 52.45
C ASP A 208 -79.07 -30.39 52.52
N THR A 209 -79.06 -31.51 51.79
CA THR A 209 -77.92 -32.45 51.72
C THR A 209 -76.77 -31.90 50.86
N ILE A 210 -77.07 -31.17 49.77
CA ILE A 210 -76.06 -30.52 48.92
C ILE A 210 -75.39 -29.36 49.70
N GLU A 211 -76.18 -28.55 50.39
CA GLU A 211 -75.67 -27.43 51.20
C GLU A 211 -74.75 -27.93 52.33
N LYS A 212 -75.09 -29.08 52.92
CA LYS A 212 -74.31 -29.73 53.98
C LYS A 212 -73.04 -30.44 53.46
N SER A 213 -73.02 -30.88 52.21
CA SER A 213 -71.85 -31.52 51.59
C SER A 213 -70.85 -30.51 51.01
N GLN A 214 -71.29 -29.30 50.64
CA GLN A 214 -70.39 -28.18 50.29
C GLN A 214 -69.69 -27.56 51.52
N GLN A 215 -70.18 -27.81 52.74
CA GLN A 215 -69.56 -27.36 54.00
C GLN A 215 -68.47 -28.30 54.55
N SER A 216 -68.26 -29.47 53.95
CA SER A 216 -67.35 -30.51 54.48
C SER A 216 -66.17 -30.80 53.53
N THR A 217 -65.36 -29.78 53.28
CA THR A 217 -63.91 -29.93 53.01
C THR A 217 -63.18 -28.70 53.52
N ASP A 218 -63.06 -28.61 54.84
CA ASP A 218 -61.96 -27.88 55.48
C ASP A 218 -60.79 -28.85 55.69
N THR A 219 -59.59 -28.42 55.25
CA THR A 219 -58.19 -28.85 55.58
C THR A 219 -57.36 -29.34 54.39
N PRO A 220 -56.06 -28.97 54.34
CA PRO A 220 -55.53 -27.62 54.21
C PRO A 220 -54.94 -27.39 52.81
N SER A 221 -54.96 -26.13 52.38
CA SER A 221 -54.23 -25.61 51.22
C SER A 221 -52.75 -25.98 51.32
N TYR A 222 -52.22 -26.74 50.36
CA TYR A 222 -50.79 -26.80 50.11
C TYR A 222 -50.37 -25.39 49.68
N VAL A 223 -49.56 -24.74 50.50
CA VAL A 223 -48.87 -23.49 50.15
C VAL A 223 -48.03 -23.76 48.91
N LEU A 224 -48.58 -23.37 47.77
CA LEU A 224 -47.82 -23.15 46.55
C LEU A 224 -47.28 -21.73 46.70
N GLU A 225 -46.04 -21.63 47.19
CA GLU A 225 -45.25 -20.42 47.02
C GLU A 225 -45.40 -19.98 45.58
N VAL A 226 -45.80 -18.73 45.41
CA VAL A 226 -45.71 -18.00 44.15
C VAL A 226 -44.22 -17.66 43.96
N PRO A 227 -43.47 -18.26 43.02
CA PRO A 227 -42.46 -17.47 42.35
C PRO A 227 -43.22 -16.54 41.39
N GLY A 228 -42.93 -15.24 41.54
CA GLY A 228 -43.62 -14.18 40.82
C GLY A 228 -43.79 -14.47 39.33
N THR A 229 -45.02 -14.29 38.87
CA THR A 229 -45.30 -14.05 37.46
C THR A 229 -44.66 -12.72 37.12
N GLU A 230 -43.53 -12.78 36.43
CA GLU A 230 -43.15 -11.74 35.50
C GLU A 230 -44.25 -11.67 34.43
N GLU A 231 -44.87 -10.51 34.28
CA GLU A 231 -45.19 -10.02 32.95
C GLU A 231 -44.71 -8.58 32.85
N LEU A 232 -43.59 -8.46 32.15
CA LEU A 232 -43.16 -7.40 31.25
C LEU A 232 -44.33 -6.45 30.88
N LEU A 233 -44.26 -5.12 30.92
CA LEU A 233 -43.24 -4.22 30.41
C LEU A 233 -43.48 -2.83 31.04
N ASN A 234 -42.40 -2.15 31.43
CA ASN A 234 -42.07 -0.79 31.00
C ASN A 234 -40.70 -0.44 31.58
N GLU A 235 -39.69 -0.79 30.79
CA GLU A 235 -38.32 -0.35 30.97
C GLU A 235 -38.24 1.14 30.58
N GLU A 236 -38.37 2.05 31.55
CA GLU A 236 -37.80 3.40 31.46
C GLU A 236 -36.55 3.42 32.34
N VAL A 237 -35.47 2.86 31.81
CA VAL A 237 -34.13 3.02 32.38
C VAL A 237 -33.57 4.35 31.87
N ALA A 238 -33.61 5.35 32.76
CA ALA A 238 -32.76 6.52 32.68
C ALA A 238 -31.29 6.06 32.79
N THR A 239 -30.64 5.90 31.63
CA THR A 239 -29.18 5.76 31.56
C THR A 239 -28.53 7.12 31.42
N ALA A 240 -27.46 7.26 32.19
CA ALA A 240 -26.61 8.41 32.29
C ALA A 240 -26.03 8.86 30.93
N ALA A 241 -25.76 10.17 30.89
CA ALA A 241 -25.04 10.85 29.84
C ALA A 241 -23.69 10.18 29.52
N ILE A 242 -23.51 9.79 28.26
CA ILE A 242 -22.21 9.68 27.62
C ILE A 242 -22.31 10.50 26.33
N GLY A 243 -21.58 11.62 26.30
CA GLY A 243 -21.53 12.52 25.16
C GLY A 243 -20.80 11.89 23.99
N VAL A 244 -21.45 11.89 22.83
CA VAL A 244 -20.80 11.91 21.53
C VAL A 244 -21.51 12.97 20.71
N ALA A 245 -20.82 14.07 20.45
CA ALA A 245 -21.28 15.15 19.60
C ALA A 245 -21.26 14.69 18.13
N ILE A 246 -22.38 14.85 17.43
CA ILE A 246 -22.46 14.87 15.98
C ILE A 246 -22.97 16.27 15.60
N PRO A 247 -22.25 17.07 14.78
CA PRO A 247 -22.72 18.37 14.36
C PRO A 247 -23.82 18.24 13.28
N ALA A 248 -24.74 19.21 13.31
CA ALA A 248 -25.92 19.33 12.46
C ALA A 248 -25.60 19.44 10.95
N PRO A 249 -26.53 19.05 10.06
CA PRO A 249 -26.47 19.39 8.65
C PRO A 249 -27.22 20.71 8.39
N GLU A 250 -26.48 21.78 8.14
CA GLU A 250 -26.96 22.93 7.36
C GLU A 250 -26.42 22.73 5.93
N GLY A 251 -27.24 22.72 4.90
CA GLY A 251 -27.87 23.92 4.37
C GLY A 251 -27.14 24.32 3.09
N GLU A 252 -27.73 23.92 1.97
CA GLU A 252 -27.50 24.29 0.57
C GLU A 252 -26.55 25.47 0.26
N THR A 253 -25.55 25.24 -0.60
CA THR A 253 -25.21 26.16 -1.69
C THR A 253 -24.76 25.39 -2.92
N SER A 254 -25.60 25.48 -3.94
CA SER A 254 -25.31 25.35 -5.37
C SER A 254 -23.98 26.02 -5.75
N ASP A 255 -23.15 25.35 -6.57
CA ASP A 255 -22.56 25.94 -7.78
C ASP A 255 -21.76 24.89 -8.58
N VAL A 256 -22.34 24.52 -9.72
CA VAL A 256 -21.74 23.72 -10.78
C VAL A 256 -21.07 24.67 -11.80
N PRO A 257 -19.80 24.49 -12.16
CA PRO A 257 -19.28 25.03 -13.41
C PRO A 257 -19.29 23.96 -14.51
N ASN A 258 -20.01 24.31 -15.57
CA ASN A 258 -20.20 23.64 -16.84
C ASN A 258 -18.86 23.44 -17.62
N PRO A 259 -18.62 22.28 -18.27
CA PRO A 259 -17.46 22.11 -19.15
C PRO A 259 -17.67 22.84 -20.48
N SER A 260 -16.78 23.79 -20.77
CA SER A 260 -16.73 24.49 -22.06
C SER A 260 -15.96 23.66 -23.07
N VAL A 261 -16.68 23.18 -24.08
CA VAL A 261 -16.16 22.73 -25.37
C VAL A 261 -15.68 23.95 -26.15
N THR A 262 -14.48 23.91 -26.73
CA THR A 262 -14.15 24.69 -27.94
C THR A 262 -13.01 24.04 -28.72
N SER A 263 -13.33 23.74 -29.97
CA SER A 263 -12.50 23.60 -31.20
C SER A 263 -11.32 22.64 -31.23
#